data_AF-A0A371ELA4-F1
#
_entry.id   AF-A0A371ELA4-F1
#
_cell.length_a   1.000
_cell.length_b   1.000
_cell.length_c   1.000
_cell.angle_alpha   90.00
_cell.angle_beta   90.00
_cell.angle_gamma   90.00
#
_symmetry.space_group_name_H-M   'P 1'
#
loop_
_entity.id
_entity.type
_entity.pdbx_description
1 polymer ?
#
loop_
_entity_poly.entity_id
_entity_poly.type
_entity_poly.pdbx_seq_one_letter_code
_entity_poly.pdbx_strand_id
1 'polypeptide(L)'
;MYRQVVSRGTRPSLFLGKAYHAGCPPNPGAGSLELIPHNTVHTWTDSLDSKKLGYDYQQVDIPWLKVNHRRKYPRSAAKQAHDQKYLSFPLTLSSIARTTVNRPKQESRSDQEKEEVLVIDIDYDKTKGIRFDVLINDQGDDQIRPVHSEFAGSFVSLAHSHLHGDGSTRTSTSFSLGITNLLEDIEVKDDDSIVVTLVPRYGEKYVTIKGIKIKHAALEDENI
;
A
#
# COMPACT_ATOMS: atom_id res chain seq x y z
N MET A 1 -12.45 0.91 4.79
CA MET A 1 -13.02 -0.43 4.62
C MET A 1 -13.04 -0.83 3.15
N TYR A 2 -13.89 -0.25 2.30
CA TYR A 2 -13.96 -0.56 0.86
C TYR A 2 -12.58 -0.70 0.21
N ARG A 3 -11.73 0.32 0.34
CA ARG A 3 -10.40 0.30 -0.28
C ARG A 3 -9.47 -0.83 0.20
N GLN A 4 -9.55 -1.23 1.46
CA GLN A 4 -8.68 -2.28 1.99
C GLN A 4 -9.16 -3.68 1.59
N VAL A 5 -10.48 -3.87 1.53
CA VAL A 5 -11.08 -5.19 1.25
C VAL A 5 -11.28 -5.42 -0.25
N VAL A 6 -11.68 -4.39 -0.98
CA VAL A 6 -12.03 -4.48 -2.42
C VAL A 6 -10.88 -3.97 -3.26
N SER A 7 -10.53 -2.67 -3.15
CA SER A 7 -9.58 -2.06 -4.08
C SER A 7 -8.14 -2.59 -3.94
N ARG A 8 -7.76 -3.08 -2.76
CA ARG A 8 -6.42 -3.61 -2.43
C ARG A 8 -6.41 -5.12 -2.12
N GLY A 9 -7.58 -5.74 -1.98
CA GLY A 9 -7.76 -7.15 -1.62
C GLY A 9 -8.05 -8.04 -2.83
N THR A 10 -7.79 -7.55 -4.03
CA THR A 10 -7.91 -8.23 -5.33
C THR A 10 -7.14 -9.56 -5.39
N ARG A 11 -6.03 -9.69 -4.65
CA ARG A 11 -5.21 -10.90 -4.63
C ARG A 11 -4.92 -11.43 -3.24
N PRO A 12 -4.76 -12.77 -3.08
CA PRO A 12 -4.39 -13.37 -1.80
C PRO A 12 -3.09 -12.78 -1.23
N SER A 13 -2.04 -12.59 -2.04
CA SER A 13 -0.76 -12.02 -1.58
C SER A 13 -0.86 -10.54 -1.19
N LEU A 14 -1.73 -9.76 -1.84
CA LEU A 14 -2.00 -8.37 -1.49
C LEU A 14 -2.96 -8.23 -0.32
N PHE A 15 -3.80 -9.24 -0.07
CA PHE A 15 -4.78 -9.25 1.02
C PHE A 15 -4.21 -9.85 2.30
N LEU A 16 -3.64 -11.06 2.22
CA LEU A 16 -3.08 -11.86 3.31
C LEU A 16 -1.62 -11.53 3.60
N GLY A 17 -0.87 -11.00 2.63
CA GLY A 17 0.57 -10.76 2.74
C GLY A 17 1.40 -11.82 2.02
N LYS A 18 2.73 -11.64 2.05
CA LYS A 18 3.66 -12.54 1.37
C LYS A 18 3.85 -13.85 2.14
N ALA A 19 4.13 -14.92 1.40
CA ALA A 19 4.42 -16.21 2.00
C ALA A 19 5.62 -16.13 2.96
N TYR A 20 5.45 -16.67 4.16
CA TYR A 20 6.51 -16.79 5.16
C TYR A 20 6.82 -18.26 5.39
N HIS A 21 8.01 -18.70 4.96
CA HIS A 21 8.47 -20.07 5.14
C HIS A 21 9.58 -20.15 6.18
N ALA A 22 9.78 -21.36 6.72
CA ALA A 22 10.89 -21.63 7.63
C ALA A 22 12.23 -21.27 6.96
N GLY A 23 13.03 -20.42 7.61
CA GLY A 23 14.31 -19.93 7.09
C GLY A 23 14.24 -18.58 6.37
N CYS A 24 13.05 -18.02 6.10
CA CYS A 24 12.93 -16.66 5.58
C CYS A 24 13.29 -15.60 6.64
N PRO A 25 13.88 -14.46 6.24
CA PRO A 25 14.10 -13.34 7.14
C PRO A 25 12.76 -12.81 7.68
N PRO A 26 12.72 -12.28 8.92
CA PRO A 26 11.49 -11.79 9.52
C PRO A 26 10.86 -10.66 8.68
N ASN A 27 9.51 -10.59 8.68
CA ASN A 27 8.69 -9.57 8.02
C ASN A 27 8.79 -9.53 6.48
N PRO A 28 8.38 -10.60 5.77
CA PRO A 28 8.50 -10.67 4.31
C PRO A 28 7.72 -9.55 3.59
N GLY A 29 6.55 -9.17 4.11
CA GLY A 29 5.75 -8.03 3.62
C GLY A 29 4.27 -8.24 3.92
N ALA A 30 3.69 -7.30 4.68
CA ALA A 30 2.34 -7.44 5.22
C ALA A 30 1.24 -7.15 4.19
N GLY A 31 0.14 -7.91 4.25
CA GLY A 31 -1.04 -7.73 3.41
C GLY A 31 -1.89 -6.49 3.76
N SER A 32 -2.76 -6.07 2.86
CA SER A 32 -3.68 -4.94 3.07
C SER A 32 -4.64 -5.17 4.24
N LEU A 33 -5.15 -6.40 4.39
CA LEU A 33 -5.95 -6.78 5.55
C LEU A 33 -5.09 -6.73 6.82
N GLU A 34 -3.87 -7.27 6.75
CA GLU A 34 -2.90 -7.37 7.85
C GLU A 34 -2.63 -6.00 8.51
N LEU A 35 -2.43 -4.98 7.68
CA LEU A 35 -2.20 -3.59 8.10
C LEU A 35 -3.45 -2.94 8.73
N ILE A 36 -4.63 -3.06 8.08
CA ILE A 36 -5.91 -2.49 8.54
C ILE A 36 -7.08 -3.33 7.96
N PRO A 37 -7.98 -3.94 8.74
CA PRO A 37 -8.17 -3.84 10.19
C PRO A 37 -7.55 -4.99 11.01
N HIS A 38 -6.78 -5.91 10.43
CA HIS A 38 -6.24 -7.08 11.14
C HIS A 38 -5.37 -6.71 12.34
N ASN A 39 -4.56 -5.64 12.27
CA ASN A 39 -3.86 -5.13 13.45
C ASN A 39 -4.78 -4.79 14.64
N THR A 40 -6.04 -4.46 14.36
CA THR A 40 -7.11 -4.21 15.33
C THR A 40 -7.75 -5.52 15.84
N VAL A 41 -7.55 -6.64 15.12
CA VAL A 41 -8.13 -7.96 15.39
C VAL A 41 -7.10 -8.96 15.94
N HIS A 42 -5.81 -8.61 16.00
CA HIS A 42 -4.66 -9.38 16.52
C HIS A 42 -4.81 -10.02 17.93
N THR A 43 -5.97 -9.89 18.58
CA THR A 43 -6.32 -10.59 19.82
C THR A 43 -6.90 -12.00 19.60
N TRP A 44 -7.14 -12.47 18.37
CA TRP A 44 -7.86 -13.74 18.17
C TRP A 44 -7.47 -14.49 16.88
N THR A 45 -7.10 -15.78 17.03
CA THR A 45 -6.43 -16.63 16.02
C THR A 45 -7.33 -17.64 15.30
N ASP A 46 -6.89 -17.96 14.08
CA ASP A 46 -7.06 -19.17 13.25
C ASP A 46 -8.50 -19.60 12.89
N SER A 47 -8.98 -19.18 11.72
CA SER A 47 -10.34 -19.49 11.24
C SER A 47 -10.51 -19.36 9.72
N LEU A 48 -9.94 -20.26 8.92
CA LEU A 48 -10.16 -20.21 7.46
C LEU A 48 -11.61 -20.51 7.05
N ASP A 49 -12.33 -21.29 7.85
CA ASP A 49 -13.75 -21.54 7.67
C ASP A 49 -14.45 -21.43 9.03
N SER A 50 -15.08 -20.29 9.30
CA SER A 50 -15.82 -20.04 10.53
C SER A 50 -16.86 -21.13 10.79
N LYS A 51 -17.49 -21.67 9.73
CA LYS A 51 -18.53 -22.70 9.85
C LYS A 51 -17.98 -24.03 10.35
N LYS A 52 -16.76 -24.41 9.94
CA LYS A 52 -16.08 -25.61 10.47
C LYS A 52 -15.69 -25.44 11.94
N LEU A 53 -15.60 -24.21 12.42
CA LEU A 53 -15.29 -23.86 13.80
C LEU A 53 -16.54 -23.67 14.66
N GLY A 54 -17.73 -23.92 14.09
CA GLY A 54 -19.00 -23.90 14.81
C GLY A 54 -19.56 -22.51 15.08
N TYR A 55 -19.08 -21.47 14.40
CA TYR A 55 -19.65 -20.11 14.51
C TYR A 55 -19.81 -19.46 13.12
N ASP A 56 -20.73 -18.51 13.00
CA ASP A 56 -20.83 -17.66 11.81
C ASP A 56 -21.31 -16.26 12.23
N TYR A 57 -21.08 -15.27 11.39
CA TYR A 57 -21.52 -13.90 11.65
C TYR A 57 -22.95 -13.69 11.16
N GLN A 58 -23.76 -12.97 11.95
CA GLN A 58 -25.07 -12.51 11.49
C GLN A 58 -24.89 -11.64 10.25
N GLN A 59 -25.63 -11.94 9.19
CA GLN A 59 -25.65 -11.13 7.99
C GLN A 59 -26.32 -9.79 8.30
N VAL A 60 -25.51 -8.73 8.36
CA VAL A 60 -25.95 -7.35 8.55
C VAL A 60 -25.62 -6.55 7.30
N ASP A 61 -26.34 -5.46 7.07
CA ASP A 61 -26.03 -4.58 5.94
C ASP A 61 -24.59 -4.04 6.05
N ILE A 62 -23.91 -3.98 4.91
CA ILE A 62 -22.51 -3.57 4.80
C ILE A 62 -22.48 -2.18 4.16
N PRO A 63 -22.64 -1.09 4.95
CA PRO A 63 -22.85 0.25 4.42
C PRO A 63 -21.65 0.77 3.62
N TRP A 64 -20.46 0.20 3.86
CA TRP A 64 -19.23 0.60 3.16
C TRP A 64 -19.03 -0.10 1.81
N LEU A 65 -19.93 -1.00 1.39
CA LEU A 65 -19.82 -1.70 0.09
C LEU A 65 -20.09 -0.76 -1.09
N LYS A 66 -20.93 0.27 -0.91
CA LYS A 66 -21.32 1.24 -1.96
C LYS A 66 -20.60 2.59 -1.78
N VAL A 67 -19.33 2.57 -1.41
CA VAL A 67 -18.56 3.80 -1.24
C VAL A 67 -17.96 4.19 -2.57
N ASN A 68 -18.53 5.22 -3.19
CA ASN A 68 -17.95 5.84 -4.38
C ASN A 68 -16.81 6.76 -3.94
N HIS A 69 -15.58 6.38 -4.27
CA HIS A 69 -14.45 7.28 -4.17
C HIS A 69 -14.64 8.44 -5.14
N ARG A 70 -14.45 9.66 -4.65
CA ARG A 70 -14.60 10.86 -5.48
C ARG A 70 -13.22 11.37 -5.82
N ARG A 71 -12.96 11.47 -7.12
CA ARG A 71 -11.82 12.23 -7.63
C ARG A 71 -11.91 13.67 -7.15
N LYS A 72 -10.81 14.21 -6.64
CA LYS A 72 -10.78 15.58 -6.12
C LYS A 72 -10.40 16.59 -7.21
N TYR A 73 -9.44 16.25 -8.05
CA TYR A 73 -8.90 17.18 -9.05
C TYR A 73 -9.42 16.88 -10.45
N PRO A 74 -9.72 17.89 -11.29
CA PRO A 74 -10.04 17.65 -12.70
C PRO A 74 -8.81 17.17 -13.48
N ARG A 75 -9.02 16.46 -14.60
CA ARG A 75 -7.95 15.90 -15.46
C ARG A 75 -6.92 16.93 -15.95
N SER A 76 -7.33 18.19 -16.08
CA SER A 76 -6.45 19.29 -16.46
C SER A 76 -5.34 19.61 -15.44
N ALA A 77 -5.54 19.31 -14.15
CA ALA A 77 -4.55 19.56 -13.10
C ALA A 77 -3.41 18.52 -13.09
N ALA A 78 -3.66 17.30 -13.55
CA ALA A 78 -2.65 16.24 -13.67
C ALA A 78 -1.43 16.68 -14.51
N LYS A 79 -1.65 17.53 -15.53
CA LYS A 79 -0.59 18.02 -16.42
C LYS A 79 0.43 18.93 -15.72
N GLN A 80 0.08 19.59 -14.61
CA GLN A 80 1.00 20.47 -13.88
C GLN A 80 1.95 19.72 -12.93
N ALA A 81 1.67 18.45 -12.62
CA ALA A 81 2.50 17.65 -11.73
C ALA A 81 3.71 16.99 -12.43
N HIS A 82 3.76 17.00 -13.77
CA HIS A 82 4.80 16.31 -14.57
C HIS A 82 6.21 16.93 -14.47
N ASP A 83 6.38 18.12 -13.90
CA ASP A 83 7.68 18.81 -13.84
C ASP A 83 8.49 18.50 -12.56
N GLN A 84 8.19 17.37 -11.91
CA GLN A 84 8.77 17.00 -10.63
C GLN A 84 10.03 16.11 -10.77
N LYS A 85 11.03 16.42 -9.95
CA LYS A 85 12.36 15.80 -9.96
C LYS A 85 12.31 14.33 -9.52
N TYR A 86 13.15 13.51 -10.16
CA TYR A 86 13.50 12.18 -9.67
C TYR A 86 14.28 12.31 -8.36
N LEU A 87 13.79 11.67 -7.29
CA LEU A 87 14.51 11.61 -6.03
C LEU A 87 15.60 10.53 -6.09
N SER A 88 16.78 10.83 -5.56
CA SER A 88 17.83 9.84 -5.37
C SER A 88 17.53 9.01 -4.12
N PHE A 89 17.62 7.68 -4.26
CA PHE A 89 17.47 6.74 -3.15
C PHE A 89 18.85 6.26 -2.66
N PRO A 90 19.02 5.93 -1.37
CA PRO A 90 18.02 5.89 -0.30
C PRO A 90 17.66 7.29 0.25
N LEU A 91 16.38 7.52 0.52
CA LEU A 91 15.83 8.80 1.01
C LEU A 91 15.34 8.68 2.45
N THR A 92 15.74 9.60 3.32
CA THR A 92 15.14 9.74 4.66
C THR A 92 13.89 10.61 4.58
N LEU A 93 12.74 10.05 4.96
CA LEU A 93 11.45 10.71 4.90
C LEU A 93 11.24 11.60 6.15
N SER A 94 11.85 12.79 6.13
CA SER A 94 11.66 13.82 7.17
C SER A 94 10.56 14.81 6.87
N SER A 95 10.33 15.09 5.59
CA SER A 95 9.29 15.97 5.07
C SER A 95 8.53 15.29 3.93
N ILE A 96 7.52 15.98 3.40
CA ILE A 96 6.75 15.51 2.25
C ILE A 96 7.70 15.32 1.07
N ALA A 97 7.76 14.09 0.55
CA ALA A 97 8.58 13.73 -0.60
C ALA A 97 7.69 13.44 -1.80
N ARG A 98 8.03 14.01 -2.96
CA ARG A 98 7.34 13.72 -4.22
C ARG A 98 8.32 13.20 -5.24
N THR A 99 7.95 12.14 -5.95
CA THR A 99 8.79 11.57 -7.00
C THR A 99 7.93 11.07 -8.15
N THR A 100 8.44 11.27 -9.35
CA THR A 100 7.88 10.66 -10.56
C THR A 100 8.32 9.21 -10.63
N VAL A 101 7.38 8.31 -10.90
CA VAL A 101 7.62 6.88 -11.08
C VAL A 101 7.10 6.48 -12.45
N ASN A 102 8.00 5.92 -13.27
CA ASN A 102 7.64 5.45 -14.60
C ASN A 102 6.84 4.16 -14.50
N ARG A 103 5.76 4.08 -15.28
CA ARG A 103 4.97 2.87 -15.38
C ARG A 103 5.63 1.88 -16.33
N PRO A 104 5.69 0.58 -16.00
CA PRO A 104 6.05 -0.43 -16.98
C PRO A 104 5.04 -0.38 -18.13
N LYS A 105 5.52 -0.48 -19.38
CA LYS A 105 4.65 -0.44 -20.56
C LYS A 105 3.65 -1.59 -20.51
N GLN A 106 2.39 -1.27 -20.73
CA GLN A 106 1.31 -2.25 -20.83
C GLN A 106 1.56 -3.10 -22.08
N GLU A 107 2.01 -4.35 -21.90
CA GLU A 107 2.07 -5.30 -23.01
C GLU A 107 0.64 -5.65 -23.43
N SER A 108 0.27 -5.18 -24.60
CA SER A 108 -1.07 -5.23 -25.19
C SER A 108 -1.50 -6.63 -25.66
N ARG A 109 -1.25 -7.70 -24.88
CA ARG A 109 -1.45 -9.07 -25.43
C ARG A 109 -1.73 -10.24 -24.49
N SER A 110 -2.34 -10.05 -23.33
CA SER A 110 -2.93 -11.19 -22.61
C SER A 110 -4.17 -10.79 -21.83
N ASP A 111 -5.30 -11.44 -22.10
CA ASP A 111 -6.60 -11.36 -21.40
C ASP A 111 -6.55 -11.82 -19.92
N GLN A 112 -5.37 -11.80 -19.30
CA GLN A 112 -5.23 -12.00 -17.87
C GLN A 112 -5.22 -10.63 -17.20
N GLU A 113 -6.16 -10.41 -16.27
CA GLU A 113 -6.26 -9.23 -15.43
C GLU A 113 -4.97 -9.05 -14.60
N LYS A 114 -3.93 -8.47 -15.19
CA LYS A 114 -2.69 -8.12 -14.50
C LYS A 114 -2.95 -6.88 -13.66
N GLU A 115 -2.65 -6.97 -12.37
CA GLU A 115 -2.83 -5.84 -11.47
C GLU A 115 -1.53 -5.05 -11.40
N GLU A 116 -1.64 -3.73 -11.53
CA GLU A 116 -0.53 -2.82 -11.29
C GLU A 116 -0.34 -2.65 -9.78
N VAL A 117 0.83 -3.01 -9.30
CA VAL A 117 1.21 -2.95 -7.88
C VAL A 117 2.37 -1.98 -7.71
N LEU A 118 2.16 -0.94 -6.91
CA LEU A 118 3.20 -0.04 -6.43
C LEU A 118 3.89 -0.66 -5.21
N VAL A 119 5.19 -0.94 -5.34
CA VAL A 119 6.02 -1.53 -4.29
C VAL A 119 7.02 -0.49 -3.79
N ILE A 120 7.03 -0.29 -2.47
CA ILE A 120 7.91 0.63 -1.76
C ILE A 120 8.77 -0.19 -0.80
N ASP A 121 10.09 -0.17 -1.00
CA ASP A 121 11.05 -0.83 -0.12
C ASP A 121 11.47 0.13 1.01
N ILE A 122 11.29 -0.30 2.26
CA ILE A 122 11.34 0.58 3.43
C ILE A 122 12.27 0.00 4.50
N ASP A 123 13.08 0.85 5.09
CA ASP A 123 13.88 0.57 6.27
C ASP A 123 13.44 1.48 7.42
N TYR A 124 13.11 0.88 8.56
CA TYR A 124 12.64 1.62 9.72
C TYR A 124 13.02 0.94 11.04
N ASP A 125 12.82 1.65 12.14
CA ASP A 125 13.00 1.14 13.49
C ASP A 125 11.68 0.55 14.01
N LYS A 126 11.65 -0.77 14.25
CA LYS A 126 10.44 -1.48 14.71
C LYS A 126 10.03 -1.14 16.13
N THR A 127 10.94 -0.55 16.92
CA THR A 127 10.65 -0.18 18.33
C THR A 127 9.78 1.07 18.43
N LYS A 128 9.57 1.78 17.32
CA LYS A 128 8.81 3.03 17.26
C LYS A 128 7.64 2.89 16.31
N GLY A 129 6.52 3.48 16.72
CA GLY A 129 5.36 3.59 15.85
C GLY A 129 5.66 4.55 14.71
N ILE A 130 5.34 4.16 13.48
CA ILE A 130 5.51 4.99 12.29
C ILE A 130 4.25 4.95 11.43
N ARG A 131 3.95 6.10 10.81
CA ARG A 131 2.94 6.21 9.78
C ARG A 131 3.31 7.24 8.74
N PHE A 132 3.19 6.83 7.49
CA PHE A 132 3.17 7.74 6.36
C PHE A 132 2.06 7.36 5.40
N ASP A 133 1.54 8.37 4.73
CA ASP A 133 0.46 8.27 3.78
C ASP A 133 1.04 8.36 2.35
N VAL A 134 0.46 7.60 1.42
CA VAL A 134 0.84 7.53 0.01
C VAL A 134 -0.29 8.11 -0.84
N LEU A 135 0.04 9.13 -1.60
CA LEU A 135 -0.85 9.86 -2.50
C LEU A 135 -0.35 9.69 -3.94
N ILE A 136 -1.28 9.59 -4.88
CA ILE A 136 -1.02 9.50 -6.32
C ILE A 136 -1.56 10.77 -6.97
N ASN A 137 -0.72 11.43 -7.77
CA ASN A 137 -1.06 12.63 -8.53
C ASN A 137 -1.58 13.79 -7.66
N ASP A 138 -0.98 13.96 -6.48
CA ASP A 138 -1.27 15.08 -5.58
C ASP A 138 -0.71 16.40 -6.14
N GLN A 139 -1.54 17.44 -6.11
CA GLN A 139 -1.17 18.81 -6.49
C GLN A 139 -0.45 19.56 -5.37
N GLY A 140 -0.50 19.03 -4.14
CA GLY A 140 0.25 19.54 -3.01
C GLY A 140 -0.51 20.48 -2.10
N ASP A 141 -1.84 20.44 -2.15
CA ASP A 141 -2.69 21.36 -1.41
C ASP A 141 -2.99 20.90 0.03
N ASP A 142 -2.32 19.86 0.55
CA ASP A 142 -2.53 19.22 1.88
C ASP A 142 -3.98 18.82 2.23
N GLN A 143 -4.88 18.90 1.25
CA GLN A 143 -6.32 18.74 1.43
C GLN A 143 -6.83 17.35 1.01
N ILE A 144 -5.95 16.43 0.60
CA ILE A 144 -6.37 15.07 0.23
C ILE A 144 -6.74 14.30 1.49
N ARG A 145 -8.03 13.96 1.58
CA ARG A 145 -8.60 13.08 2.61
C ARG A 145 -8.71 11.62 2.15
N PRO A 146 -8.89 10.67 3.09
CA PRO A 146 -8.99 9.25 2.76
C PRO A 146 -10.14 8.81 1.85
N VAL A 147 -11.11 9.69 1.61
CA VAL A 147 -12.28 9.44 0.76
C VAL A 147 -11.96 9.62 -0.72
N HIS A 148 -10.91 10.39 -1.05
CA HIS A 148 -10.57 10.71 -2.44
C HIS A 148 -9.76 9.61 -3.12
N SER A 149 -9.91 9.50 -4.43
CA SER A 149 -9.23 8.48 -5.25
C SER A 149 -7.72 8.69 -5.34
N GLU A 150 -7.23 9.92 -5.15
CA GLU A 150 -5.80 10.24 -5.12
C GLU A 150 -5.09 9.67 -3.88
N PHE A 151 -5.83 9.33 -2.82
CA PHE A 151 -5.25 8.60 -1.69
C PHE A 151 -5.06 7.14 -2.11
N ALA A 152 -3.85 6.59 -1.97
CA ALA A 152 -3.58 5.18 -2.30
C ALA A 152 -3.54 4.30 -1.04
N GLY A 153 -2.92 4.79 0.03
CA GLY A 153 -2.68 3.97 1.21
C GLY A 153 -2.02 4.71 2.35
N SER A 154 -1.96 4.04 3.49
CA SER A 154 -1.05 4.38 4.58
C SER A 154 -0.22 3.16 4.90
N PHE A 155 1.07 3.37 5.12
CA PHE A 155 1.89 2.40 5.82
C PHE A 155 1.85 2.74 7.30
N VAL A 156 1.56 1.75 8.13
CA VAL A 156 1.51 1.90 9.59
C VAL A 156 2.26 0.73 10.21
N SER A 157 3.28 1.01 11.00
CA SER A 157 3.89 0.02 11.89
C SER A 157 3.67 0.48 13.31
N LEU A 158 3.18 -0.43 14.15
CA LEU A 158 3.15 -0.22 15.59
C LEU A 158 4.53 -0.52 16.19
N ALA A 159 4.78 0.07 17.35
CA ALA A 159 5.98 -0.23 18.11
C ALA A 159 5.91 -1.66 18.64
N HIS A 160 6.88 -2.49 18.28
CA HIS A 160 7.05 -3.82 18.83
C HIS A 160 8.39 -3.89 19.57
N SER A 161 8.33 -4.14 20.88
CA SER A 161 9.48 -4.17 21.79
C SER A 161 10.23 -5.51 21.79
N HIS A 162 9.71 -6.54 21.12
CA HIS A 162 10.33 -7.86 21.08
C HIS A 162 11.55 -7.87 20.14
N LEU A 163 12.73 -7.78 20.75
CA LEU A 163 14.03 -8.04 20.12
C LEU A 163 14.28 -9.55 20.11
N HIS A 164 14.05 -10.23 18.98
CA HIS A 164 14.51 -11.61 18.81
C HIS A 164 15.97 -11.63 18.36
N GLY A 165 16.77 -12.47 19.03
CA GLY A 165 18.04 -13.07 18.57
C GLY A 165 19.22 -12.14 18.26
N ASP A 166 19.02 -11.15 17.41
CA ASP A 166 20.05 -10.31 16.79
C ASP A 166 20.16 -8.91 17.45
N GLY A 167 19.23 -8.55 18.35
CA GLY A 167 19.24 -7.21 18.98
C GLY A 167 19.03 -6.03 18.01
N SER A 168 18.83 -6.31 16.71
CA SER A 168 18.62 -5.29 15.69
C SER A 168 17.24 -4.64 15.87
N THR A 169 17.27 -3.32 16.04
CA THR A 169 16.11 -2.43 16.08
C THR A 169 15.63 -2.04 14.68
N ARG A 170 16.51 -2.16 13.66
CA ARG A 170 16.18 -1.83 12.27
C ARG A 170 15.62 -3.04 11.55
N THR A 171 14.59 -2.82 10.76
CA THR A 171 13.97 -3.85 9.92
C THR A 171 13.68 -3.28 8.55
N SER A 172 13.86 -4.13 7.54
CA SER A 172 13.53 -3.84 6.14
C SER A 172 12.24 -4.56 5.79
N THR A 173 11.33 -3.90 5.10
CA THR A 173 10.09 -4.50 4.61
C THR A 173 9.68 -3.89 3.27
N SER A 174 8.92 -4.64 2.48
CA SER A 174 8.33 -4.15 1.23
C SER A 174 6.85 -3.91 1.43
N PHE A 175 6.40 -2.68 1.19
CA PHE A 175 5.00 -2.28 1.22
C PHE A 175 4.42 -2.25 -0.19
N SER A 176 3.37 -3.04 -0.43
CA SER A 176 2.76 -3.20 -1.76
C SER A 176 1.33 -2.65 -1.78
N LEU A 177 1.00 -1.92 -2.84
CA LEU A 177 -0.28 -1.26 -3.06
C LEU A 177 -0.83 -1.63 -4.45
N GLY A 178 -1.99 -2.29 -4.51
CA GLY A 178 -2.75 -2.42 -5.75
C GLY A 178 -3.29 -1.05 -6.18
N ILE A 179 -2.91 -0.59 -7.37
CA ILE A 179 -3.25 0.75 -7.88
C ILE A 179 -4.16 0.73 -9.11
N THR A 180 -4.48 -0.43 -9.70
CA THR A 180 -5.30 -0.54 -10.92
C THR A 180 -6.62 0.23 -10.83
N ASN A 181 -7.42 -0.03 -9.79
CA ASN A 181 -8.71 0.65 -9.58
C ASN A 181 -8.53 2.17 -9.37
N LEU A 182 -7.44 2.58 -8.70
CA LEU A 182 -7.15 3.99 -8.46
C LEU A 182 -6.76 4.71 -9.75
N LEU A 183 -6.02 4.06 -10.64
CA LEU A 183 -5.64 4.63 -11.94
C LEU A 183 -6.86 4.82 -12.85
N GLU A 184 -7.83 3.92 -12.78
CA GLU A 184 -9.11 4.04 -13.48
C GLU A 184 -9.94 5.20 -12.93
N ASP A 185 -10.08 5.32 -11.60
CA ASP A 185 -10.82 6.41 -10.95
C ASP A 185 -10.23 7.81 -11.24
N ILE A 186 -8.91 7.92 -11.39
CA ILE A 186 -8.23 9.20 -11.69
C ILE A 186 -8.14 9.43 -13.21
N GLU A 187 -8.51 8.44 -14.04
CA GLU A 187 -8.42 8.44 -15.51
C GLU A 187 -6.99 8.69 -16.04
N VAL A 188 -5.99 8.10 -15.39
CA VAL A 188 -4.54 8.28 -15.68
C VAL A 188 -3.96 7.03 -16.37
N LYS A 189 -4.81 6.14 -16.88
CA LYS A 189 -4.41 4.87 -17.50
C LYS A 189 -3.48 5.05 -18.71
N ASP A 190 -3.62 6.15 -19.45
CA ASP A 190 -2.84 6.42 -20.66
C ASP A 190 -1.50 7.13 -20.39
N ASP A 191 -1.25 7.57 -19.15
CA ASP A 191 -0.05 8.36 -18.84
C ASP A 191 1.16 7.44 -18.54
N ASP A 192 2.31 7.74 -19.16
CA ASP A 192 3.56 6.96 -19.06
C ASP A 192 4.20 6.99 -17.66
N SER A 193 3.86 8.00 -16.84
CA SER A 193 4.44 8.21 -15.53
C SER A 193 3.39 8.72 -14.55
N ILE A 194 3.55 8.35 -13.27
CA ILE A 194 2.71 8.84 -12.18
C ILE A 194 3.56 9.56 -11.15
N VAL A 195 2.96 10.57 -10.52
CA VAL A 195 3.58 11.26 -9.39
C VAL A 195 3.14 10.58 -8.10
N VAL A 196 4.11 10.08 -7.34
CA VAL A 196 3.89 9.49 -6.02
C VAL A 196 4.34 10.50 -4.96
N THR A 197 3.43 10.84 -4.06
CA THR A 197 3.70 11.73 -2.92
C THR A 197 3.63 10.94 -1.63
N LEU A 198 4.67 11.04 -0.81
CA LEU A 198 4.80 10.39 0.49
C LEU A 198 4.72 11.46 1.58
N VAL A 199 3.70 11.34 2.43
CA VAL A 199 3.41 12.29 3.50
C VAL A 199 3.69 11.64 4.85
N PRO A 200 4.82 11.95 5.52
CA PRO A 200 5.04 11.48 6.89
C PRO A 200 3.98 12.11 7.82
N ARG A 201 3.28 11.29 8.61
CA ARG A 201 2.24 11.75 9.54
C ARG A 201 2.70 11.73 10.98
N TYR A 202 3.29 10.61 11.42
CA TYR A 202 3.89 10.50 12.73
C TYR A 202 5.01 9.46 12.73
N GLY A 203 5.99 9.68 13.60
CA GLY A 203 7.14 8.80 13.79
C GLY A 203 8.24 9.56 14.51
N GLU A 204 8.69 9.05 15.66
CA GLU A 204 9.78 9.68 16.42
C GLU A 204 11.12 9.59 15.68
N LYS A 205 11.27 8.58 14.82
CA LYS A 205 12.43 8.39 13.95
C LYS A 205 11.99 8.38 12.50
N TYR A 206 12.81 8.98 11.65
CA TYR A 206 12.57 9.03 10.21
C TYR A 206 12.71 7.65 9.58
N VAL A 207 11.83 7.40 8.62
CA VAL A 207 11.82 6.19 7.80
C VAL A 207 12.78 6.39 6.63
N THR A 208 13.54 5.35 6.27
CA THR A 208 14.39 5.37 5.08
C THR A 208 13.71 4.60 3.96
N ILE A 209 13.45 5.25 2.83
CA ILE A 209 12.90 4.61 1.64
C ILE A 209 14.09 4.18 0.78
N LYS A 210 14.19 2.89 0.50
CA LYS A 210 15.24 2.29 -0.35
C LYS A 210 14.94 2.43 -1.83
N GLY A 211 13.66 2.39 -2.21
CA GLY A 211 13.25 2.50 -3.60
C GLY A 211 11.75 2.37 -3.77
N ILE A 212 11.26 2.87 -4.90
CA ILE A 212 9.86 2.82 -5.32
C ILE A 212 9.81 2.27 -6.74
N LYS A 213 9.00 1.23 -6.96
CA LYS A 213 8.87 0.56 -8.26
C LYS A 213 7.42 0.15 -8.49
N ILE A 214 6.99 0.16 -9.75
CA ILE A 214 5.71 -0.39 -10.16
C ILE A 214 5.97 -1.72 -10.86
N LYS A 215 5.24 -2.76 -10.45
CA LYS A 215 5.29 -4.10 -11.05
C LYS A 215 3.89 -4.51 -11.52
N HIS A 216 3.84 -5.33 -12.56
CA HIS A 216 2.65 -6.10 -12.88
C HIS A 216 2.72 -7.42 -12.13
N ALA A 217 1.72 -7.70 -11.31
CA ALA A 217 1.54 -9.02 -10.72
C ALA A 217 0.49 -9.79 -11.52
N ALA A 218 0.73 -11.08 -11.79
CA ALA A 218 -0.28 -12.01 -12.30
C ALA A 218 -1.03 -12.69 -11.13
N LEU A 219 -2.15 -13.35 -11.41
CA LEU A 219 -2.99 -14.02 -10.40
C LEU A 219 -2.28 -15.18 -9.66
N GLU A 220 -1.15 -15.67 -10.18
CA GLU A 220 -0.43 -16.86 -9.68
C GLU A 220 0.96 -16.54 -9.10
N ASP A 221 1.36 -15.26 -9.04
CA ASP A 221 2.66 -14.89 -8.48
C ASP A 221 2.63 -14.90 -6.94
N GLU A 222 3.06 -16.02 -6.35
CA GLU A 222 3.31 -16.12 -4.91
C GLU A 222 4.54 -15.32 -4.43
N ASN A 223 5.38 -14.88 -5.38
CA ASN A 223 6.61 -14.11 -5.15
C ASN A 223 6.45 -12.63 -5.50
N ILE A 224 5.53 -11.93 -4.83
CA ILE A 224 5.53 -10.45 -4.81
C ILE A 224 6.51 -9.98 -3.74
#